data_AF-A0A7C5BUF9-F1
#
_entry.id   AF-A0A7C5BUF9-F1
#
_cell.length_a   1.000
_cell.length_b   1.000
_cell.length_c   1.000
_cell.angle_alpha   90.00
_cell.angle_beta   90.00
_cell.angle_gamma   90.00
#
_symmetry.space_group_name_H-M   'P 1'
#
loop_
_entity.id
_entity.type
_entity.pdbx_description
1 polymer ?
#
loop_
_entity_poly.entity_id
_entity_poly.type
_entity_poly.pdbx_seq_one_letter_code
_entity_poly.pdbx_strand_id
1 'polypeptide(L)'
;MLNPTNWPDWFQAARLLLAFGLTAALGIHAYNAHVLESVQAISPRKWMYWLYSMVFLLTGVANFTQFAITVVFRNYEKASFHLGYSTMLLALSYLALLAGARRKSYE
;
A
#
# COMPACT_ATOMS: atom_id res chain seq x y z
N MET A 1 16.62 17.45 -12.76
CA MET A 1 17.22 17.13 -11.45
C MET A 1 16.46 16.06 -10.64
N LEU A 2 15.38 15.46 -11.15
CA LEU A 2 14.68 14.34 -10.49
C LEU A 2 14.77 13.06 -11.34
N ASN A 3 15.99 12.64 -11.70
CA ASN A 3 16.16 11.32 -12.30
C ASN A 3 16.52 10.35 -11.16
N PRO A 4 15.57 9.52 -10.69
CA PRO A 4 15.78 8.72 -9.49
C PRO A 4 16.72 7.54 -9.74
N THR A 5 17.08 7.32 -11.00
CA THR A 5 18.23 6.54 -11.48
C THR A 5 19.56 7.04 -10.88
N ASN A 6 19.66 8.30 -10.48
CA ASN A 6 20.89 8.87 -9.90
C ASN A 6 20.83 8.97 -8.37
N TRP A 7 19.79 8.41 -7.74
CA TRP A 7 19.66 8.45 -6.29
C TRP A 7 20.62 7.46 -5.63
N PRO A 8 21.25 7.84 -4.51
CA PRO A 8 22.05 6.93 -3.71
C PRO A 8 21.27 5.67 -3.31
N ASP A 9 21.93 4.52 -3.31
CA ASP A 9 21.29 3.22 -3.04
C ASP A 9 20.57 3.17 -1.69
N TRP A 10 21.12 3.83 -0.67
CA TRP A 10 20.50 3.92 0.66
C TRP A 10 19.15 4.66 0.61
N PHE A 11 19.00 5.65 -0.28
CA PHE A 11 17.77 6.41 -0.43
C PHE A 11 16.69 5.58 -1.14
N GLN A 12 17.09 4.76 -2.10
CA GLN A 12 16.20 3.80 -2.76
C GLN A 12 15.71 2.72 -1.79
N ALA A 13 16.61 2.17 -0.97
CA ALA A 13 16.28 1.22 0.08
C ALA A 13 15.32 1.82 1.12
N ALA A 14 15.58 3.05 1.58
CA ALA A 14 14.69 3.76 2.51
C ALA A 14 13.30 3.99 1.90
N ARG A 15 13.21 4.36 0.63
CA ARG A 15 11.93 4.53 -0.08
C ARG A 15 11.14 3.23 -0.16
N LEU A 16 11.79 2.12 -0.49
CA LEU A 16 11.14 0.80 -0.55
C LEU A 16 10.68 0.33 0.84
N LEU A 17 11.47 0.60 1.88
CA LEU A 17 11.11 0.30 3.26
C LEU A 17 9.88 1.11 3.72
N LEU A 18 9.84 2.41 3.39
CA LEU A 18 8.69 3.27 3.65
C LEU A 18 7.45 2.81 2.89
N ALA A 19 7.59 2.45 1.60
CA ALA A 19 6.50 1.92 0.80
C ALA A 19 5.96 0.62 1.41
N PHE A 20 6.83 -0.31 1.78
CA PHE A 20 6.45 -1.54 2.47
C PHE A 20 5.71 -1.26 3.78
N GLY A 21 6.27 -0.41 4.66
CA GLY A 21 5.67 -0.07 5.95
C GLY A 21 4.28 0.58 5.80
N LEU A 22 4.14 1.50 4.84
CA LEU A 22 2.87 2.15 4.53
C LEU A 22 1.83 1.16 3.99
N THR A 23 2.25 0.27 3.09
CA THR A 23 1.37 -0.78 2.54
C THR A 23 0.88 -1.72 3.63
N ALA A 24 1.78 -2.14 4.54
CA ALA A 24 1.43 -3.00 5.67
C ALA A 24 0.48 -2.31 6.64
N ALA A 25 0.74 -1.05 7.01
CA ALA A 25 -0.12 -0.28 7.91
C ALA A 25 -1.54 -0.11 7.34
N LEU A 26 -1.66 0.24 6.05
CA LEU A 26 -2.95 0.37 5.38
C LEU A 26 -3.67 -0.97 5.21
N GLY A 27 -2.95 -2.05 4.92
CA GLY A 27 -3.51 -3.40 4.85
C GLY A 27 -4.07 -3.89 6.18
N ILE A 28 -3.35 -3.65 7.28
CA ILE A 28 -3.82 -3.95 8.65
C ILE A 28 -5.05 -3.11 8.98
N HIS A 29 -5.03 -1.82 8.67
CA HIS A 29 -6.17 -0.94 8.89
C HIS A 29 -7.41 -1.40 8.09
N ALA A 30 -7.24 -1.78 6.83
CA ALA A 30 -8.31 -2.32 5.99
C ALA A 30 -8.89 -3.62 6.54
N TYR A 31 -8.04 -4.52 7.01
CA TYR A 31 -8.48 -5.75 7.66
C TYR A 31 -9.26 -5.47 8.94
N ASN A 32 -8.77 -4.57 9.79
CA ASN A 32 -9.46 -4.18 11.01
C ASN A 32 -10.82 -3.53 10.71
N ALA A 33 -10.90 -2.64 9.72
CA ALA A 33 -12.16 -2.06 9.27
C ALA A 33 -13.15 -3.13 8.78
N HIS A 34 -12.67 -4.13 8.02
CA HIS A 34 -13.48 -5.27 7.59
C HIS A 34 -14.03 -6.09 8.78
N VAL A 35 -13.20 -6.34 9.80
CA VAL A 35 -13.59 -7.06 11.01
C VAL A 35 -14.61 -6.26 11.82
N LEU A 36 -14.40 -4.96 12.01
CA LEU A 36 -15.32 -4.09 12.76
C LEU A 36 -16.68 -3.93 12.07
N GLU A 37 -16.72 -3.93 10.73
CA GLU A 37 -17.97 -3.83 9.98
C GLU A 37 -18.78 -5.14 9.98
N SER A 38 -18.29 -6.22 10.61
CA SER A 38 -18.99 -7.51 10.73
C SER A 38 -20.24 -7.47 11.61
N VAL A 39 -20.44 -6.42 12.40
CA VAL A 39 -21.58 -6.28 13.31
C VAL A 39 -22.86 -5.78 12.60
N GLN A 40 -22.75 -5.18 11.41
CA GLN A 40 -23.90 -4.70 10.64
C GLN A 40 -24.03 -5.44 9.30
N ALA A 41 -25.26 -5.87 9.00
CA ALA A 41 -25.64 -6.73 7.87
C ALA A 41 -24.96 -6.35 6.53
N ILE A 42 -24.43 -7.36 5.83
CA ILE A 42 -23.92 -7.39 4.43
C ILE A 42 -23.76 -6.00 3.81
N SER A 43 -22.79 -5.22 4.31
CA SER A 43 -22.48 -3.92 3.69
C SER A 43 -21.56 -4.18 2.48
N PRO A 44 -21.83 -3.59 1.30
CA PRO A 44 -20.90 -3.66 0.17
C PRO A 44 -19.50 -3.13 0.54
N ARG A 45 -19.42 -2.22 1.52
CA ARG A 45 -18.17 -1.67 2.07
C ARG A 45 -17.31 -2.72 2.77
N LYS A 46 -17.91 -3.69 3.47
CA LYS A 46 -17.20 -4.81 4.09
C LYS A 46 -16.39 -5.59 3.06
N TRP A 47 -16.99 -5.89 1.91
CA TRP A 47 -16.31 -6.58 0.81
C TRP A 47 -15.19 -5.72 0.20
N MET A 48 -15.41 -4.41 0.08
CA MET A 48 -14.38 -3.49 -0.39
C MET A 48 -13.18 -3.46 0.57
N TYR A 49 -13.38 -3.36 1.88
CA TYR A 49 -12.29 -3.38 2.86
C TYR A 49 -11.51 -4.69 2.85
N TRP A 50 -12.19 -5.83 2.67
CA TRP A 50 -11.53 -7.12 2.47
C TRP A 50 -10.67 -7.13 1.22
N LEU A 51 -11.23 -6.68 0.08
CA LEU A 51 -10.50 -6.60 -1.18
C LEU A 51 -9.26 -5.71 -1.05
N TYR A 52 -9.40 -4.51 -0.46
CA TYR A 52 -8.28 -3.63 -0.19
C TYR A 52 -7.23 -4.29 0.71
N SER A 53 -7.64 -5.00 1.76
CA SER A 53 -6.71 -5.74 2.62
C SER A 53 -5.90 -6.79 1.85
N MET A 54 -6.55 -7.58 0.99
CA MET A 54 -5.86 -8.58 0.15
C MET A 54 -4.91 -7.92 -0.85
N VAL A 55 -5.33 -6.83 -1.50
CA VAL A 55 -4.48 -6.10 -2.46
C VAL A 55 -3.28 -5.45 -1.75
N PHE A 56 -3.47 -4.87 -0.56
CA PHE A 56 -2.36 -4.36 0.25
C PHE A 56 -1.40 -5.48 0.68
N LEU A 57 -1.90 -6.65 1.04
CA LEU A 57 -1.06 -7.81 1.36
C LEU A 57 -0.17 -8.21 0.18
N LEU A 58 -0.78 -8.40 -1.01
CA LEU A 58 -0.05 -8.73 -2.24
C LEU A 58 0.98 -7.65 -2.60
N THR A 59 0.58 -6.38 -2.49
CA THR A 59 1.47 -5.24 -2.73
C THR A 59 2.62 -5.21 -1.73
N GLY A 60 2.37 -5.58 -0.46
CA GLY A 60 3.37 -5.66 0.59
C GLY A 60 4.41 -6.75 0.30
N VAL A 61 3.96 -7.93 -0.12
CA VAL A 61 4.84 -9.04 -0.55
C VAL A 61 5.69 -8.62 -1.75
N ALA A 62 5.10 -7.94 -2.73
CA ALA A 62 5.82 -7.46 -3.90
C ALA A 62 6.87 -6.39 -3.54
N ASN A 63 6.52 -5.40 -2.72
CA ASN A 63 7.45 -4.39 -2.21
C ASN A 63 8.59 -5.01 -1.37
N PHE A 64 8.30 -6.03 -0.56
CA PHE A 64 9.32 -6.74 0.22
C PHE A 64 10.27 -7.55 -0.68
N THR A 65 9.73 -8.23 -1.68
CA THR A 65 10.53 -8.98 -2.68
C THR A 65 11.45 -8.04 -3.43
N GLN A 66 10.93 -6.88 -3.85
CA GLN A 66 11.72 -5.84 -4.51
C GLN A 66 12.83 -5.28 -3.62
N PHE A 67 12.53 -5.04 -2.34
CA PHE A 67 13.52 -4.62 -1.35
C PHE A 67 14.62 -5.68 -1.17
N ALA A 68 14.26 -6.95 -0.99
CA ALA A 68 15.22 -8.05 -0.82
C ALA A 68 16.13 -8.17 -2.04
N ILE A 69 15.58 -8.09 -3.26
CA ILE A 69 16.36 -8.12 -4.50
C ILE A 69 17.30 -6.91 -4.59
N THR A 70 16.82 -5.71 -4.23
CA THR A 70 17.65 -4.49 -4.25
C THR A 70 18.81 -4.58 -3.25
N VAL A 71 18.57 -5.12 -2.06
CA VAL A 71 19.62 -5.31 -1.03
C VAL A 71 20.64 -6.38 -1.46
N VAL A 72 20.17 -7.53 -1.96
CA VAL A 72 21.03 -8.66 -2.34
C VAL A 72 21.87 -8.35 -3.57
N PHE A 73 21.27 -7.74 -4.60
CA PHE A 73 21.95 -7.55 -5.87
C PHE A 73 22.56 -6.15 -6.04
N ARG A 74 22.35 -5.22 -5.09
CA ARG A 74 22.81 -3.80 -5.01
C ARG A 74 22.51 -2.90 -6.23
N ASN A 75 22.35 -3.46 -7.42
CA ASN A 75 22.30 -2.81 -8.73
C ASN A 75 21.15 -3.34 -9.62
N TYR A 76 20.30 -4.24 -9.12
CA TYR A 76 19.33 -4.94 -9.97
C TYR A 76 18.17 -4.05 -10.43
N GLU A 77 17.84 -2.95 -9.72
CA GLU A 77 16.71 -2.12 -10.11
C GLU A 77 16.88 -0.64 -9.81
N LYS A 78 17.38 0.09 -10.79
CA LYS A 78 16.80 1.39 -11.13
C LYS A 78 15.46 1.23 -11.90
N ALA A 79 15.00 -0.01 -12.12
CA ALA A 79 14.05 -0.39 -13.16
C ALA A 79 12.57 -0.50 -12.74
N SER A 80 12.23 -0.92 -11.51
CA SER A 80 10.80 -1.04 -11.12
C SER A 80 10.29 0.19 -10.38
N PHE A 81 10.31 1.35 -11.03
CA PHE A 81 9.66 2.57 -10.52
C PHE A 81 8.14 2.43 -10.42
N HIS A 82 7.55 1.57 -11.25
CA HIS A 82 6.11 1.40 -11.38
C HIS A 82 5.44 0.90 -10.09
N LEU A 83 6.07 0.00 -9.33
CA LEU A 83 5.50 -0.54 -8.09
C LEU A 83 5.25 0.53 -7.01
N GLY A 84 6.17 1.49 -6.88
CA GLY A 84 6.03 2.58 -5.92
C GLY A 84 4.86 3.52 -6.25
N TYR A 85 4.67 3.86 -7.53
CA TYR A 85 3.55 4.70 -7.96
C TYR A 85 2.20 3.99 -7.84
N SER A 86 2.13 2.70 -8.19
CA SER A 86 0.92 1.89 -8.03
C SER A 86 0.54 1.74 -6.55
N THR A 87 1.52 1.59 -5.66
CA THR A 87 1.30 1.55 -4.20
C THR A 87 0.72 2.88 -3.70
N MET A 88 1.22 4.02 -4.18
CA MET A 88 0.65 5.34 -3.86
C MET A 88 -0.79 5.49 -4.35
N LEU A 89 -1.07 5.06 -5.58
CA LEU A 89 -2.43 5.15 -6.14
C LEU A 89 -3.41 4.27 -5.35
N LEU A 90 -2.99 3.09 -4.93
CA LEU A 90 -3.76 2.20 -4.05
C LEU A 90 -4.01 2.82 -2.67
N ALA A 91 -3.00 3.47 -2.09
CA ALA A 91 -3.14 4.18 -0.82
C ALA A 91 -4.14 5.34 -0.94
N LEU A 92 -4.05 6.13 -2.01
CA LEU A 92 -4.95 7.26 -2.27
C LEU A 92 -6.40 6.80 -2.51
N SER A 93 -6.61 5.73 -3.28
CA SER A 93 -7.96 5.20 -3.51
C SER A 93 -8.58 4.64 -2.23
N TYR A 94 -7.77 4.01 -1.37
CA TYR A 94 -8.22 3.55 -0.06
C TYR A 94 -8.58 4.72 0.88
N LEU A 95 -7.77 5.79 0.90
CA LEU A 95 -8.09 7.00 1.67
C LEU A 95 -9.38 7.68 1.17
N ALA A 96 -9.61 7.70 -0.14
CA ALA A 96 -10.86 8.21 -0.72
C ALA A 96 -12.09 7.39 -0.27
N LEU A 97 -11.95 6.06 -0.19
CA LEU A 97 -13.00 5.19 0.35
C LEU A 97 -13.31 5.53 1.82
N LEU A 98 -12.28 5.72 2.65
CA LEU A 98 -12.44 6.10 4.06
C LEU A 98 -13.09 7.49 4.23
N ALA A 99 -12.69 8.46 3.41
CA ALA A 99 -13.29 9.80 3.42
C ALA A 99 -14.78 9.77 3.02
N GLY A 100 -15.13 8.96 2.01
CA GLY A 100 -16.52 8.73 1.61
C GLY A 100 -17.34 8.04 2.70
N ALA A 101 -16.75 7.11 3.45
CA ALA A 101 -17.42 6.43 4.56
C ALA A 101 -17.74 7.38 5.73
N ARG A 102 -16.82 8.29 6.09
CA ARG A 102 -17.03 9.27 7.18
C ARG A 102 -18.12 10.30 6.86
N ARG A 103 -18.28 10.70 5.60
CA ARG A 103 -19.31 11.67 5.21
C ARG A 103 -20.74 11.18 5.48
N LYS A 104 -20.97 9.87 5.36
CA LYS A 104 -22.29 9.25 5.55
C LYS A 104 -22.71 9.07 7.01
N SER A 105 -21.82 9.34 7.98
CA SER A 105 -22.14 9.21 9.41
C SER A 105 -22.74 10.48 10.02
N TYR A 106 -22.88 11.56 9.24
CA TYR A 106 -23.40 12.85 9.68
C TYR A 106 -24.73 13.26 9.00
N GLU A 107 -25.37 12.32 8.29
CA GLU A 107 -26.77 12.41 7.83
C GLU A 107 -27.61 11.40 8.61
#